data_AF-A0A969EEB0-F1
#
_entry.id   AF-A0A969EEB0-F1
#
_cell.length_a   1.000
_cell.length_b   1.000
_cell.length_c   1.000
_cell.angle_alpha   90.00
_cell.angle_beta   90.00
_cell.angle_gamma   90.00
#
_symmetry.space_group_name_H-M   'P 1'
#
loop_
_entity.id
_entity.type
_entity.pdbx_description
1 polymer ?
#
loop_
_entity_poly.entity_id
_entity_poly.type
_entity_poly.pdbx_seq_one_letter_code
_entity_poly.pdbx_strand_id
1 'polypeptide(L)'
;MGECIRKHDLGAKPQQVRALVDEQAESYEQPGEVVKWFYSQPERLAEFEGLAVEQNVLDWVLTQANVEDTTVPFDELMGGKS
;
A
#
# COMPACT_ATOMS: atom_id res chain seq x y z
N MET A 1 0.42 -6.79 -15.73
CA MET A 1 1.06 -6.27 -14.50
C MET A 1 2.59 -6.34 -14.57
N GLY A 2 3.20 -7.53 -14.60
CA GLY A 2 4.67 -7.68 -14.48
C GLY A 2 5.56 -7.02 -15.56
N GLU A 3 5.04 -6.73 -16.75
CA GLU A 3 5.76 -5.94 -17.76
C GLU A 3 5.76 -4.44 -17.43
N CYS A 4 4.62 -3.88 -17.01
CA CYS A 4 4.48 -2.49 -16.57
C CYS A 4 5.38 -2.21 -15.36
N ILE A 5 5.38 -3.11 -14.37
CA ILE A 5 6.20 -2.99 -13.17
C ILE A 5 7.69 -2.88 -13.51
N ARG A 6 8.19 -3.72 -14.43
CA ARG A 6 9.59 -3.68 -14.87
C ARG A 6 9.91 -2.44 -15.70
N LYS A 7 9.01 -2.05 -16.59
CA LYS A 7 9.21 -0.92 -17.50
C LYS A 7 9.24 0.43 -16.78
N HIS A 8 8.48 0.55 -15.70
CA HIS A 8 8.32 1.78 -14.93
C HIS A 8 8.98 1.72 -13.54
N ASP A 9 9.78 0.68 -13.27
CA ASP A 9 10.52 0.49 -12.01
C ASP A 9 9.62 0.57 -10.75
N LEU A 10 8.47 -0.11 -10.81
CA LEU A 10 7.43 -0.08 -9.77
C LEU A 10 7.59 -1.21 -8.73
N GLY A 11 8.78 -1.82 -8.65
CA GLY A 11 9.08 -2.88 -7.69
C GLY A 11 9.00 -2.38 -6.25
N ALA A 12 8.71 -3.29 -5.32
CA ALA A 12 8.71 -2.98 -3.89
C ALA A 12 10.09 -2.49 -3.45
N LYS A 13 10.14 -1.35 -2.75
CA LYS A 13 11.37 -0.85 -2.13
C LYS A 13 11.46 -1.36 -0.68
N PRO A 14 12.66 -1.69 -0.18
CA PRO A 14 12.82 -2.20 1.19
C PRO A 14 12.21 -1.29 2.27
N GLN A 15 12.24 0.03 2.06
CA GLN A 15 11.67 1.01 2.98
C GLN A 15 10.13 0.97 3.00
N GLN A 16 9.49 0.69 1.86
CA GLN A 16 8.03 0.56 1.76
C GLN A 16 7.56 -0.70 2.48
N VAL A 17 8.24 -1.82 2.22
CA VAL A 17 7.99 -3.09 2.92
C VAL A 17 8.16 -2.90 4.42
N ARG A 18 9.22 -2.19 4.83
CA ARG A 18 9.46 -1.91 6.24
C ARG A 18 8.35 -1.09 6.89
N ALA A 19 7.90 -0.04 6.22
CA ALA A 19 6.83 0.81 6.74
C ALA A 19 5.52 0.02 6.91
N LEU A 20 5.14 -0.81 5.94
CA LEU A 20 3.94 -1.65 6.03
C LEU A 20 4.03 -2.68 7.16
N VAL A 21 5.21 -3.28 7.36
CA VAL A 21 5.44 -4.23 8.46
C VAL A 21 5.38 -3.52 9.82
N ASP A 22 5.95 -2.31 9.92
CA ASP A 22 5.88 -1.50 11.14
C ASP A 22 4.42 -1.12 11.45
N GLU A 23 3.67 -0.61 10.46
CA GLU A 23 2.24 -0.25 10.59
C GLU A 23 1.40 -1.45 11.04
N GLN A 24 1.61 -2.62 10.43
CA GLN A 24 0.91 -3.84 10.83
C GLN A 24 1.24 -4.25 12.26
N ALA A 25 2.49 -4.04 12.70
CA ALA A 25 2.98 -4.41 14.02
C ALA A 25 2.53 -3.45 15.14
N GLU A 26 2.20 -2.19 14.84
CA GLU A 26 1.81 -1.17 15.83
C GLU A 26 0.61 -1.57 16.71
N SER A 27 -0.28 -2.41 16.17
CA SER A 27 -1.45 -2.91 16.90
C SER A 27 -1.14 -3.97 17.97
N TYR A 28 0.09 -4.49 18.01
CA TYR A 28 0.50 -5.57 18.91
C TYR A 28 1.18 -5.05 20.19
N GLU A 29 1.15 -5.86 21.25
CA GLU A 29 1.78 -5.51 22.55
C GLU A 29 3.31 -5.37 22.46
N GLN A 30 3.95 -6.10 21.53
CA GLN A 30 5.40 -6.10 21.33
C GLN A 30 5.74 -5.89 19.84
N PRO A 31 5.58 -4.67 19.31
CA PRO A 31 5.72 -4.39 17.87
C PRO A 31 7.10 -4.80 17.35
N GLY A 32 8.17 -4.57 18.13
CA GLY A 32 9.53 -4.93 17.73
C GLY A 32 9.77 -6.44 17.53
N GLU A 33 9.12 -7.30 18.30
CA GLU A 33 9.23 -8.76 18.13
C GLU A 33 8.41 -9.24 16.92
N VAL A 34 7.26 -8.61 16.67
CA VAL A 34 6.43 -8.87 15.49
C VAL A 34 7.19 -8.50 14.21
N VAL A 35 7.84 -7.32 14.18
CA VAL A 35 8.69 -6.91 13.05
C VAL A 35 9.81 -7.94 12.83
N LYS A 36 10.56 -8.31 13.88
CA LYS A 36 11.62 -9.34 13.76
C LYS A 36 11.08 -10.67 13.23
N TRP A 37 9.88 -11.06 13.66
CA TRP A 37 9.25 -12.29 13.21
C TRP A 37 8.92 -12.26 11.72
N PHE A 38 8.38 -11.16 11.19
CA PHE A 38 8.18 -10.98 9.74
C PHE A 38 9.50 -11.03 8.96
N TYR A 39 10.54 -10.35 9.46
CA TYR A 39 11.87 -10.38 8.82
C TYR A 39 12.66 -11.69 9.02
N SER A 40 12.17 -12.62 9.84
CA SER A 40 12.86 -13.89 10.09
C SER A 40 12.84 -14.84 8.89
N GLN A 41 11.86 -14.69 7.99
CA GLN A 41 11.65 -15.55 6.83
C GLN A 41 11.19 -14.70 5.63
N PRO A 42 11.87 -14.74 4.49
CA PRO A 42 11.50 -13.95 3.30
C PRO A 42 10.05 -14.19 2.85
N GLU A 43 9.56 -15.41 3.01
CA GLU A 43 8.19 -15.82 2.67
C GLU A 43 7.12 -14.97 3.38
N ARG A 44 7.42 -14.47 4.58
CA ARG A 44 6.52 -13.62 5.37
C ARG A 44 6.47 -12.18 4.89
N LEU A 45 7.47 -11.76 4.12
CA LEU A 45 7.53 -10.43 3.53
C LEU A 45 6.81 -10.36 2.19
N ALA A 46 6.53 -11.52 1.56
CA ALA A 46 5.96 -11.59 0.22
C ALA A 46 4.62 -10.84 0.09
N GLU A 47 3.79 -10.86 1.12
CA GLU A 47 2.52 -10.11 1.16
C GLU A 47 2.76 -8.60 1.15
N PHE A 48 3.69 -8.12 1.99
CA PHE A 48 4.07 -6.71 2.07
C PHE A 48 4.77 -6.20 0.81
N GLU A 49 5.59 -7.05 0.18
CA GLU A 49 6.18 -6.78 -1.14
C GLU A 49 5.08 -6.66 -2.21
N GLY A 50 4.08 -7.52 -2.18
CA GLY A 50 2.92 -7.46 -3.06
C GLY A 50 2.13 -6.15 -2.89
N LEU A 51 1.81 -5.79 -1.65
CA LEU A 51 1.11 -4.55 -1.31
C LEU A 51 1.91 -3.31 -1.74
N ALA A 52 3.23 -3.29 -1.53
CA ALA A 52 4.07 -2.19 -1.96
C ALA A 52 4.09 -2.04 -3.49
N VAL A 53 4.12 -3.15 -4.24
CA VAL A 53 4.01 -3.12 -5.70
C VAL A 53 2.64 -2.62 -6.15
N GLU A 54 1.56 -3.05 -5.50
CA GLU A 54 0.20 -2.60 -5.81
C GLU A 54 0.07 -1.09 -5.62
N GLN A 55 0.55 -0.55 -4.49
CA GLN A 55 0.54 0.89 -4.22
C GLN A 55 1.35 1.66 -5.29
N ASN A 56 2.55 1.18 -5.65
CA ASN A 56 3.36 1.81 -6.68
C ASN A 56 2.64 1.85 -8.04
N VAL A 57 1.92 0.78 -8.39
CA VAL A 57 1.13 0.72 -9.63
C VAL A 57 -0.06 1.68 -9.56
N LEU A 58 -0.79 1.74 -8.44
CA LEU A 58 -1.88 2.68 -8.23
C LEU A 58 -1.40 4.13 -8.38
N ASP A 59 -0.35 4.50 -7.65
CA ASP A 59 0.24 5.84 -7.70
C ASP A 59 0.65 6.20 -9.13
N TRP A 60 1.31 5.27 -9.82
CA TRP A 60 1.69 5.47 -11.21
C TRP A 60 0.46 5.67 -12.11
N VAL A 61 -0.59 4.85 -11.99
CA VAL A 61 -1.82 5.02 -12.78
C VAL A 61 -2.46 6.38 -12.50
N LEU A 62 -2.50 6.84 -11.25
CA LEU A 62 -3.02 8.16 -10.89
C LEU A 62 -2.23 9.29 -11.55
N THR A 63 -0.91 9.14 -11.73
CA THR A 63 -0.11 10.14 -12.49
C THR A 63 -0.42 10.16 -14.00
N GLN A 64 -0.96 9.06 -14.54
CA GLN A 64 -1.33 8.95 -15.95
C GLN A 64 -2.80 9.31 -16.20
N ALA A 65 -3.63 9.28 -15.15
CA ALA A 65 -5.04 9.58 -15.23
C ALA A 65 -5.32 11.08 -15.10
N ASN A 66 -6.35 11.57 -15.79
CA ASN A 66 -6.87 12.92 -15.56
C ASN A 66 -7.76 12.89 -14.30
N VAL A 67 -7.18 13.28 -13.17
CA VAL A 67 -7.88 13.36 -11.88
C VAL A 67 -8.53 14.73 -11.74
N GLU A 68 -9.83 14.75 -11.45
CA GLU A 68 -10.59 15.98 -11.21
C GLU A 68 -11.17 15.97 -9.80
N ASP A 69 -10.87 17.00 -9.01
CA ASP A 69 -11.45 17.19 -7.69
C ASP A 69 -12.90 17.67 -7.83
N THR A 70 -13.83 16.93 -7.24
CA THR A 70 -15.25 17.28 -7.21
C THR A 70 -15.70 17.53 -5.78
N THR A 71 -16.15 18.75 -5.50
CA THR A 71 -16.77 19.09 -4.21
C THR A 71 -18.15 18.46 -4.12
N VAL A 72 -18.30 17.47 -3.24
CA VAL A 72 -19.60 16.83 -2.93
C VAL A 72 -20.06 17.21 -1.51
N PRO A 73 -21.35 17.52 -1.30
CA PRO A 73 -21.91 17.68 0.04
C PRO A 73 -21.79 16.38 0.85
N PHE A 74 -21.60 16.51 2.17
CA PHE A 74 -21.48 15.35 3.08
C PHE A 74 -22.70 14.43 3.01
N ASP A 75 -23.92 14.99 2.94
CA ASP A 75 -25.16 14.23 2.86
C ASP A 75 -25.26 13.37 1.58
N GLU A 76 -24.64 13.82 0.49
CA GLU A 76 -24.58 13.09 -0.78
C GLU A 76 -23.54 11.95 -0.69
N LEU A 77 -22.38 12.23 -0.08
CA LEU A 77 -21.31 11.25 0.14
C LEU A 77 -21.76 10.08 1.04
N MET A 78 -22.62 10.35 2.02
CA MET A 78 -23.12 9.34 2.98
C MET A 78 -24.30 8.51 2.45
N GLY A 79 -24.62 8.59 1.15
CA GLY A 79 -25.65 7.78 0.52
C GLY A 79 -27.07 8.33 0.69
N GLY A 80 -27.21 9.65 0.53
CA GLY A 80 -28.44 10.44 0.64
C GLY A 80 -29.73 9.64 0.43
N LYS A 81 -30.37 9.24 1.54
CA LYS A 81 -31.79 8.95 1.58
C LYS A 81 -32.49 10.21 2.04
N SER A 82 -33.13 10.91 1.11
CA SER A 82 -34.36 11.66 1.43
C SER A 82 -35.53 10.67 1.49
#